data_AF-A0A7S0GU40-F1
#
_entry.id   AF-A0A7S0GU40-F1
#
_cell.length_a   1.000
_cell.length_b   1.000
_cell.length_c   1.000
_cell.angle_alpha   90.00
_cell.angle_beta   90.00
_cell.angle_gamma   90.00
#
_symmetry.space_group_name_H-M   'P 1'
#
loop_
_entity.id
_entity.type
_entity.pdbx_description
1 polymer ?
#
loop_
_entity_poly.entity_id
_entity_poly.type
_entity_poly.pdbx_seq_one_letter_code
_entity_poly.pdbx_strand_id
1 'polypeptide(L)'
;ENKKEEEIIRNLCEKYLDIDKLNWIKRSCQNMMPVMRVHMITNLLGLLKGMLMAKAGETSYDEDMYERLFLYAFTWSLGALLETSDRLRLHEQLKKWSEGKNFPECESPATIYDYYVEQSTDSKDFGFWCPW
;
A
#
# COMPACT_ATOMS: atom_id res chain seq x y z
N GLU A 1 -17.02 -12.83 10.34
CA GLU A 1 -15.96 -12.44 9.38
C GLU A 1 -14.64 -11.96 10.00
N ASN A 2 -14.66 -11.20 11.10
CA ASN A 2 -13.50 -10.47 11.65
C ASN A 2 -12.18 -11.27 11.82
N LYS A 3 -12.25 -12.57 12.17
CA LYS A 3 -11.03 -13.40 12.34
C LYS A 3 -10.25 -13.66 11.05
N LYS A 4 -10.96 -13.79 9.91
CA LYS A 4 -10.31 -14.01 8.60
C LYS A 4 -9.63 -12.73 8.12
N GLU A 5 -10.29 -11.59 8.31
CA GLU A 5 -9.73 -10.28 7.96
C GLU A 5 -8.46 -9.98 8.79
N GLU A 6 -8.48 -10.32 10.09
CA GLU A 6 -7.30 -10.20 10.95
C GLU A 6 -6.12 -11.05 10.45
N GLU A 7 -6.39 -12.31 10.05
CA GLU A 7 -5.37 -13.22 9.54
C GLU A 7 -4.76 -12.71 8.22
N ILE A 8 -5.58 -12.21 7.29
CA ILE A 8 -5.11 -11.62 6.03
C ILE A 8 -4.21 -10.40 6.30
N ILE A 9 -4.65 -9.46 7.16
CA ILE A 9 -3.87 -8.26 7.48
C ILE A 9 -2.56 -8.63 8.18
N ARG A 10 -2.58 -9.64 9.06
CA ARG A 10 -1.37 -10.15 9.72
C ARG A 10 -0.39 -10.70 8.70
N ASN A 11 -0.86 -11.52 7.77
CA ASN A 11 -0.02 -12.09 6.71
C ASN A 11 0.57 -10.99 5.81
N LEU A 12 -0.20 -9.95 5.49
CA LEU A 12 0.30 -8.79 4.74
C LEU A 12 1.34 -7.98 5.52
N CYS A 13 1.14 -7.79 6.82
CA CYS A 13 2.12 -7.12 7.68
C CYS A 13 3.43 -7.92 7.73
N GLU A 14 3.37 -9.24 7.88
CA GLU A 14 4.56 -10.10 7.85
C GLU A 14 5.24 -10.07 6.47
N LYS A 15 4.45 -10.05 5.39
CA LYS A 15 4.96 -9.97 4.02
C LYS A 15 5.68 -8.65 3.74
N TYR A 16 5.14 -7.50 4.15
CA TYR A 16 5.64 -6.18 3.73
C TYR A 16 6.39 -5.39 4.80
N LEU A 17 6.13 -5.64 6.09
CA LEU A 17 6.72 -4.91 7.23
C LEU A 17 7.81 -5.70 7.97
N ASP A 18 8.35 -6.73 7.32
CA ASP A 18 9.52 -7.44 7.80
C ASP A 18 10.71 -6.47 8.08
N ILE A 19 11.51 -6.80 9.09
CA ILE A 19 12.61 -5.99 9.60
C ILE A 19 13.60 -5.66 8.49
N ASP A 20 13.89 -6.63 7.61
CA ASP A 20 14.82 -6.44 6.49
C ASP A 20 14.28 -5.46 5.46
N LYS A 21 12.97 -5.49 5.18
CA LYS A 21 12.31 -4.55 4.27
C LYS A 21 12.30 -3.13 4.85
N LEU A 22 11.98 -2.99 6.13
CA LEU A 22 12.04 -1.69 6.83
C LEU A 22 13.47 -1.14 6.90
N ASN A 23 14.46 -2.00 7.09
CA ASN A 23 15.87 -1.62 7.06
C ASN A 23 16.32 -1.20 5.66
N TRP A 24 15.84 -1.89 4.62
CA TRP A 24 16.09 -1.51 3.23
C TRP A 24 15.57 -0.11 2.92
N ILE A 25 14.33 0.20 3.33
CA ILE A 25 13.73 1.53 3.13
C ILE A 25 14.57 2.61 3.81
N LYS A 26 14.96 2.39 5.07
CA LYS A 26 15.80 3.34 5.82
C LYS A 26 17.16 3.60 5.17
N ARG A 27 17.74 2.60 4.51
CA ARG A 27 19.08 2.69 3.89
C ARG A 27 19.02 3.23 2.45
N SER A 28 17.98 2.85 1.72
CA SER A 28 17.91 3.06 0.26
C SER A 28 17.07 4.27 -0.13
N CYS A 29 16.21 4.74 0.77
CA CYS A 29 15.36 5.90 0.56
C CYS A 29 15.69 7.00 1.57
N GLN A 30 15.88 8.22 1.10
CA GLN A 30 16.02 9.39 1.95
C GLN A 30 14.69 10.11 2.07
N ASN A 31 14.25 10.27 3.31
CA ASN A 31 13.07 11.07 3.61
C ASN A 31 13.45 12.56 3.54
N MET A 32 12.53 13.37 3.04
CA MET A 32 12.59 14.84 3.04
C MET A 32 12.76 15.42 4.45
N MET A 33 12.27 14.69 5.46
CA MET A 33 12.32 15.09 6.87
C MET A 33 12.71 13.89 7.73
N PRO A 34 13.38 14.11 8.88
CA PRO A 34 13.65 13.04 9.83
C PRO A 34 12.33 12.51 10.41
N VAL A 35 12.02 11.24 10.16
CA VAL A 35 10.79 10.59 10.62
C VAL A 35 11.11 9.32 11.40
N MET A 36 10.43 9.13 12.51
CA MET A 36 10.56 7.95 13.35
C MET A 36 9.86 6.74 12.71
N ARG A 37 10.44 5.54 12.84
CA ARG A 37 9.84 4.30 12.31
C ARG A 37 8.43 4.05 12.81
N VAL A 38 8.18 4.30 14.09
CA VAL A 38 6.85 4.17 14.68
C VAL A 38 5.84 5.07 13.97
N HIS A 39 6.23 6.28 13.58
CA HIS A 39 5.34 7.20 12.88
C HIS A 39 4.97 6.69 11.48
N MET A 40 5.93 6.13 10.73
CA MET A 40 5.64 5.54 9.41
C MET A 40 4.63 4.40 9.51
N ILE A 41 4.81 3.50 10.49
CA ILE A 41 3.91 2.36 10.71
C ILE A 41 2.54 2.85 11.20
N THR A 42 2.49 3.82 12.12
CA THR A 42 1.23 4.39 12.60
C THR A 42 0.45 5.04 11.47
N ASN A 43 1.11 5.78 10.57
CA ASN A 43 0.44 6.39 9.42
C ASN A 43 -0.10 5.34 8.45
N LEU A 44 0.70 4.30 8.17
CA LEU A 44 0.29 3.15 7.35
C LEU A 44 -0.96 2.48 7.90
N LEU A 45 -0.93 2.08 9.18
CA LEU A 45 -2.05 1.41 9.81
C LEU A 45 -3.26 2.33 9.96
N GLY A 46 -3.04 3.62 10.21
CA GLY A 46 -4.10 4.63 10.28
C GLY A 46 -4.81 4.80 8.93
N LEU A 47 -4.06 4.92 7.85
CA LEU A 47 -4.61 5.05 6.49
C LEU A 47 -5.33 3.76 6.06
N LEU A 48 -4.72 2.60 6.29
CA LEU A 48 -5.34 1.30 6.01
C LEU A 48 -6.66 1.14 6.78
N LYS A 49 -6.68 1.46 8.08
CA LYS A 49 -7.88 1.44 8.90
C LYS A 49 -8.95 2.38 8.34
N GLY A 50 -8.59 3.59 7.90
CA GLY A 50 -9.50 4.54 7.29
C GLY A 50 -10.19 3.97 6.04
N MET A 51 -9.42 3.35 5.14
CA MET A 51 -9.95 2.73 3.92
C MET A 51 -10.83 1.50 4.21
N LEU A 52 -10.44 0.68 5.18
CA LEU A 52 -11.26 -0.45 5.60
C LEU A 52 -12.57 -0.01 6.27
N MET A 53 -12.56 1.11 7.01
CA MET A 53 -13.75 1.70 7.61
C MET A 53 -14.65 2.41 6.60
N ALA A 54 -14.12 2.86 5.47
CA ALA A 54 -14.89 3.42 4.36
C ALA A 54 -15.78 2.37 3.65
N LYS A 55 -15.72 1.10 4.08
CA LYS A 55 -16.67 0.04 3.74
C LYS A 55 -18.10 0.45 4.12
N ALA A 56 -18.79 1.11 3.20
CA ALA A 56 -20.22 1.36 3.29
C ALA A 56 -20.98 0.09 2.88
N GLY A 57 -21.11 -0.90 3.78
CA GLY A 57 -22.05 -2.03 3.60
C GLY A 57 -21.51 -3.44 3.85
N GLU A 58 -22.28 -4.44 3.38
CA GLU A 58 -22.05 -5.89 3.55
C GLU A 58 -20.99 -6.48 2.59
N THR A 59 -20.38 -5.67 1.71
CA THR A 59 -19.44 -6.18 0.70
C THR A 59 -18.16 -6.71 1.36
N SER A 60 -17.92 -8.02 1.27
CA SER A 60 -16.67 -8.63 1.70
C SER A 60 -15.55 -8.31 0.70
N TYR A 61 -14.41 -7.83 1.20
CA TYR A 61 -13.20 -7.71 0.40
C TYR A 61 -12.59 -9.10 0.18
N ASP A 62 -12.06 -9.36 -1.01
CA ASP A 62 -11.21 -10.53 -1.24
C ASP A 62 -9.76 -10.26 -0.80
N GLU A 63 -8.96 -11.31 -0.70
CA GLU A 63 -7.57 -11.22 -0.26
C GLU A 63 -6.72 -10.32 -1.18
N ASP A 64 -6.99 -10.34 -2.48
CA ASP A 64 -6.30 -9.54 -3.48
C ASP A 64 -6.60 -8.04 -3.31
N MET A 65 -7.85 -7.67 -3.03
CA MET A 65 -8.24 -6.29 -2.72
C MET A 65 -7.61 -5.80 -1.41
N TYR A 66 -7.52 -6.65 -0.37
CA TYR A 66 -6.78 -6.30 0.84
C TYR A 66 -5.32 -5.98 0.54
N GLU A 67 -4.67 -6.78 -0.31
CA GLU A 67 -3.28 -6.53 -0.70
C GLU A 67 -3.13 -5.22 -1.49
N ARG A 68 -4.05 -4.89 -2.40
CA ARG A 68 -4.04 -3.62 -3.15
C ARG A 68 -4.23 -2.41 -2.24
N LEU A 69 -5.21 -2.47 -1.33
CA LEU A 69 -5.42 -1.42 -0.32
C LEU A 69 -4.20 -1.27 0.59
N PHE A 70 -3.56 -2.38 0.96
CA PHE A 70 -2.33 -2.35 1.74
C PHE A 70 -1.18 -1.69 0.97
N LEU A 71 -0.97 -2.05 -0.29
CA LEU A 71 0.06 -1.44 -1.16
C LEU A 71 -0.20 0.06 -1.38
N TYR A 72 -1.45 0.46 -1.56
CA TYR A 72 -1.85 1.87 -1.64
C TYR A 72 -1.52 2.60 -0.33
N ALA A 73 -1.93 2.04 0.82
CA ALA A 73 -1.64 2.62 2.13
C ALA A 73 -0.13 2.76 2.36
N PHE A 74 0.64 1.73 1.98
CA PHE A 74 2.08 1.68 2.10
C PHE A 74 2.75 2.78 1.28
N THR A 75 2.35 2.90 0.02
CA THR A 75 2.85 3.90 -0.92
C THR A 75 2.62 5.31 -0.40
N TRP A 76 1.41 5.62 0.05
CA TRP A 76 1.06 6.96 0.53
C TRP A 76 1.50 7.28 1.96
N SER A 77 1.87 6.27 2.76
CA SER A 77 2.36 6.51 4.12
C SER A 77 3.88 6.65 4.18
N LEU A 78 4.61 5.80 3.45
CA LEU A 78 6.07 5.82 3.44
C LEU A 78 6.60 6.63 2.25
N GLY A 79 6.03 6.42 1.07
CA GLY A 79 6.46 7.06 -0.17
C GLY A 79 6.15 8.55 -0.27
N ALA A 80 5.12 9.03 0.42
CA ALA A 80 4.78 10.46 0.45
C ALA A 80 5.92 11.34 0.99
N LEU A 81 6.76 10.80 1.86
CA LEU A 81 7.88 11.51 2.48
C LEU A 81 9.18 11.44 1.66
N LEU A 82 9.19 10.69 0.56
CA LEU A 82 10.37 10.44 -0.27
C LEU A 82 10.51 11.46 -1.40
N GLU A 83 11.76 11.72 -1.79
CA GLU A 83 12.15 12.41 -3.02
C GLU A 83 11.77 11.61 -4.28
N THR A 84 11.65 12.29 -5.42
CA THR A 84 11.21 11.68 -6.70
C THR A 84 12.04 10.46 -7.10
N SER A 85 13.36 10.50 -6.93
CA SER A 85 14.25 9.37 -7.22
C SER A 85 14.02 8.17 -6.30
N ASP A 86 13.71 8.42 -5.03
CA ASP A 86 13.49 7.37 -4.04
C ASP A 86 12.07 6.81 -4.12
N ARG A 87 11.11 7.60 -4.60
CA ARG A 87 9.78 7.12 -4.99
C ARG A 87 9.86 6.08 -6.10
N LEU A 88 10.69 6.31 -7.11
CA LEU A 88 10.96 5.35 -8.19
C LEU A 88 11.61 4.06 -7.64
N ARG A 89 12.60 4.19 -6.74
CA ARG A 89 13.19 3.02 -6.08
C ARG A 89 12.16 2.23 -5.29
N LEU A 90 11.30 2.91 -4.54
CA LEU A 90 10.25 2.26 -3.75
C LEU A 90 9.22 1.59 -4.65
N HIS A 91 8.82 2.22 -5.75
CA HIS A 91 7.94 1.64 -6.77
C HIS A 91 8.48 0.30 -7.29
N GLU A 92 9.72 0.28 -7.78
CA GLU A 92 10.37 -0.93 -8.29
C GLU A 92 10.48 -2.02 -7.22
N GLN A 93 10.75 -1.62 -5.97
CA GLN A 93 10.89 -2.57 -4.87
C GLN A 93 9.54 -3.16 -4.43
N LEU A 94 8.47 -2.35 -4.39
CA LEU A 94 7.12 -2.81 -4.09
C LEU A 94 6.58 -3.75 -5.18
N LYS A 95 6.87 -3.46 -6.45
CA LYS A 95 6.55 -4.36 -7.57
C LYS A 95 7.22 -5.73 -7.40
N LYS A 96 8.48 -5.76 -6.93
CA LYS A 96 9.19 -7.01 -6.63
C LYS A 96 8.60 -7.75 -5.43
N TRP A 97 8.30 -7.06 -4.33
CA TRP A 97 7.75 -7.69 -3.11
C TRP A 97 6.33 -8.24 -3.29
N SER A 98 5.54 -7.60 -4.16
CA SER A 98 4.20 -8.07 -4.53
C SER A 98 4.22 -9.12 -5.65
N GLU A 99 5.40 -9.50 -6.15
CA GLU A 99 5.58 -10.38 -7.31
C GLU A 99 4.84 -9.87 -8.57
N GLY A 100 4.46 -8.59 -8.59
CA GLY A 100 3.64 -7.97 -9.62
C GLY A 100 2.15 -8.36 -9.60
N LYS A 101 1.69 -9.28 -8.73
CA LYS A 101 0.32 -9.83 -8.78
C LYS A 101 -0.77 -8.79 -8.51
N ASN A 102 -0.58 -8.00 -7.45
CA ASN A 102 -1.55 -7.00 -6.97
C ASN A 102 -1.04 -5.57 -7.13
N PHE A 103 -0.04 -5.39 -8.00
CA PHE A 103 0.57 -4.12 -8.33
C PHE A 103 -0.07 -3.55 -9.60
N PRO A 104 -0.29 -2.22 -9.73
CA PRO A 104 -0.87 -1.67 -10.94
C PRO A 104 0.02 -1.90 -12.16
N GLU A 105 -0.60 -2.07 -13.32
CA GLU A 105 0.11 -2.06 -14.60
C GLU A 105 0.50 -0.62 -14.94
N CYS A 106 1.67 -0.21 -14.46
CA CYS A 106 2.24 1.10 -14.75
C CYS A 106 3.02 1.07 -16.07
N GLU A 107 2.54 1.81 -17.08
CA GLU A 107 3.33 2.09 -18.29
C GLU A 107 4.24 3.29 -18.04
N SER A 108 5.56 3.13 -18.26
CA SER A 108 6.52 4.22 -18.09
C SER A 108 6.11 5.44 -18.93
N PRO A 109 6.06 6.67 -18.36
CA PRO A 109 6.69 7.09 -17.11
C PRO A 109 5.83 6.98 -15.85
N ALA A 110 4.63 6.41 -15.92
CA ALA A 110 3.74 6.28 -14.77
C ALA A 110 4.32 5.33 -13.71
N THR A 111 3.96 5.59 -12.47
CA THR A 111 4.37 4.87 -11.26
C THR A 111 3.15 4.52 -10.44
N ILE A 112 3.32 3.77 -9.35
CA ILE A 112 2.23 3.43 -8.42
C ILE A 112 1.55 4.67 -7.81
N TYR A 113 2.25 5.81 -7.76
CA TYR A 113 1.70 7.07 -7.26
C TYR A 113 0.65 7.67 -8.20
N ASP A 114 0.65 7.25 -9.47
CA ASP A 114 -0.27 7.72 -10.51
C ASP A 114 -1.59 6.92 -10.52
N TYR A 115 -1.77 6.00 -9.56
CA TYR A 115 -2.95 5.15 -9.44
C TYR A 115 -3.56 5.22 -8.03
N TYR A 116 -4.85 4.96 -7.96
CA TYR A 116 -5.60 4.77 -6.72
C TYR A 116 -6.40 3.47 -6.75
N VAL A 117 -6.80 2.98 -5.57
CA VAL A 117 -7.72 1.83 -5.48
C VAL A 117 -9.13 2.37 -5.36
N GLU A 118 -10.00 2.00 -6.31
CA GLU A 118 -11.40 2.42 -6.31
C GLU A 118 -12.14 1.80 -5.11
N GLN A 119 -12.82 2.65 -4.35
CA GLN A 119 -13.51 2.29 -3.10
C GLN A 119 -15.02 2.57 -3.17
N SER A 120 -15.51 3.20 -4.23
CA SER A 120 -16.94 3.38 -4.48
C SER A 120 -17.59 2.03 -4.80
N THR A 121 -18.55 1.61 -3.98
CA THR A 121 -19.30 0.36 -4.17
C THR A 121 -20.16 0.36 -5.43
N ASP A 122 -20.47 1.55 -5.96
CA ASP A 122 -21.27 1.71 -7.18
C ASP A 122 -20.40 1.63 -8.45
N SER A 123 -19.07 1.63 -8.30
CA SER A 123 -18.14 1.50 -9.41
C SER A 123 -17.96 0.04 -9.82
N LYS A 124 -17.85 -0.20 -11.14
CA LYS A 124 -17.51 -1.52 -11.68
C LYS A 124 -16.08 -1.93 -11.36
N ASP A 125 -15.23 -0.96 -11.09
CA ASP A 125 -13.80 -1.15 -10.83
C ASP A 125 -13.50 -1.19 -9.32
N PHE A 126 -14.51 -1.34 -8.47
CA PHE A 126 -14.34 -1.46 -7.01
C PHE A 126 -13.28 -2.49 -6.64
N GLY A 127 -12.26 -2.07 -5.89
CA GLY A 127 -11.13 -2.91 -5.49
C GLY A 127 -10.03 -3.06 -6.54
N PHE A 128 -10.14 -2.41 -7.68
CA PHE A 128 -9.11 -2.37 -8.72
C PHE A 128 -8.34 -1.05 -8.71
N TRP A 129 -7.15 -1.11 -9.31
CA TRP A 129 -6.33 0.06 -9.55
C TRP A 129 -6.90 0.87 -10.72
N CYS A 130 -7.14 2.15 -10.47
CA CYS A 130 -7.56 3.14 -11.46
C CYS A 130 -6.48 4.22 -11.57
N PRO A 131 -6.17 4.72 -12.78
CA PRO A 131 -5.32 5.90 -12.93
C PRO A 131 -6.03 7.14 -12.37
N TRP A 132 -5.26 8.09 -11.80
CA TRP A 132 -5.78 9.40 -11.38
C TRP A 132 -6.33 10.25 -12.54
#